data_AF-A0A953UUH1-F1
#
_entry.id   AF-A0A953UUH1-F1
#
_cell.length_a   1.000
_cell.length_b   1.000
_cell.length_c   1.000
_cell.angle_alpha   90.00
_cell.angle_beta   90.00
_cell.angle_gamma   90.00
#
_symmetry.space_group_name_H-M   'P 1'
#
loop_
_entity.id
_entity.type
_entity.pdbx_description
1 polymer ?
#
loop_
_entity_poly.entity_id
_entity_poly.type
_entity_poly.pdbx_seq_one_letter_code
_entity_poly.pdbx_strand_id
1 'polypeptide(L)'
;MDISSIYAAGLARALTHSRALRFARVKVAEIQLYQASQVKSGRAARDLYGALRPHIDAARGAFRENFLLPLGGVPDYLHQELVKTLAKEDAVLLGPSYPGPLA
;
A
#
# COMPACT_ATOMS: atom_id res chain seq x y z
N MET A 1 -26.52 5.88 21.81
CA MET A 1 -25.06 6.11 21.74
C MET A 1 -24.80 7.45 22.40
N ASP A 2 -23.90 7.53 23.38
CA ASP A 2 -23.53 8.81 24.00
C ASP A 2 -22.42 9.51 23.20
N ILE A 3 -22.22 10.80 23.46
CA ILE A 3 -21.23 11.64 22.75
C ILE A 3 -19.80 11.08 22.92
N SER A 4 -19.47 10.58 24.11
CA SER A 4 -18.16 9.98 24.42
C SER A 4 -17.83 8.77 23.54
N SER A 5 -18.82 7.91 23.28
CA SER A 5 -18.71 6.73 22.41
C SER A 5 -18.47 7.10 20.95
N ILE A 6 -19.09 8.18 20.46
CA ILE A 6 -18.90 8.68 19.08
C ILE A 6 -17.46 9.21 18.89
N TYR A 7 -16.95 10.00 19.85
CA TYR A 7 -15.58 10.51 19.79
C TYR A 7 -14.53 9.39 19.87
N ALA A 8 -14.74 8.40 20.75
CA ALA A 8 -13.83 7.25 20.86
C ALA A 8 -13.76 6.45 19.55
N ALA A 9 -14.91 6.21 18.90
CA ALA A 9 -14.96 5.54 17.60
C ALA A 9 -14.27 6.36 16.49
N GLY A 10 -14.49 7.68 16.46
CA GLY A 10 -13.82 8.60 15.53
C GLY A 10 -12.30 8.60 15.69
N LEU A 11 -11.80 8.65 16.93
CA LEU A 11 -10.37 8.60 17.22
C LEU A 11 -9.77 7.24 16.82
N ALA A 12 -10.43 6.12 17.16
CA ALA A 12 -9.98 4.79 16.78
C ALA A 12 -9.86 4.61 15.26
N ARG A 13 -10.80 5.20 14.50
CA ARG A 13 -10.74 5.24 13.04
C ARG A 13 -9.54 6.05 12.56
N ALA A 14 -9.36 7.27 13.05
CA ALA A 14 -8.23 8.13 12.66
C ALA A 14 -6.86 7.48 12.94
N LEU A 15 -6.71 6.82 14.10
CA LEU A 15 -5.50 6.06 14.43
C LEU A 15 -5.26 4.89 13.47
N THR A 16 -6.32 4.22 13.03
CA THR A 16 -6.22 3.13 12.04
C THR A 16 -5.79 3.65 10.67
N HIS A 17 -6.34 4.78 10.20
CA HIS A 17 -5.89 5.45 8.98
C HIS A 17 -4.40 5.84 9.06
N SER A 18 -3.97 6.44 10.18
CA SER A 18 -2.57 6.85 10.38
C SER A 18 -1.62 5.64 10.38
N ARG A 19 -1.99 4.54 11.07
CA ARG A 19 -1.20 3.30 11.09
C ARG A 19 -1.07 2.67 9.70
N ALA A 20 -2.17 2.63 8.94
CA ALA A 20 -2.17 2.07 7.60
C ALA A 20 -1.32 2.88 6.62
N LEU A 21 -1.44 4.21 6.64
CA LEU A 21 -0.61 5.09 5.80
C LEU A 21 0.88 4.97 6.13
N ARG A 22 1.22 4.92 7.43
CA ARG A 22 2.61 4.70 7.87
C ARG A 22 3.14 3.35 7.38
N PHE A 23 2.34 2.30 7.53
CA PHE A 23 2.70 0.97 7.06
C PHE A 23 3.00 0.97 5.55
N ALA A 24 2.10 1.55 4.75
CA ALA A 24 2.26 1.64 3.30
C ALA A 24 3.55 2.35 2.91
N ARG A 25 3.81 3.52 3.49
CA ARG A 25 5.05 4.29 3.26
C ARG A 25 6.30 3.52 3.61
N VAL A 26 6.33 2.88 4.78
CA VAL A 26 7.49 2.11 5.22
C VAL A 26 7.75 0.94 4.27
N LYS A 27 6.73 0.16 3.93
CA LYS A 27 6.89 -0.99 3.03
C LYS A 27 7.35 -0.60 1.64
N VAL A 28 6.81 0.49 1.10
CA VAL A 28 7.24 0.98 -0.21
C VAL A 28 8.66 1.56 -0.17
N ALA A 29 9.03 2.27 0.90
CA ALA A 29 10.40 2.76 1.09
C ALA A 29 11.42 1.62 1.25
N GLU A 30 11.08 0.55 1.99
CA GLU A 30 11.90 -0.66 2.09
C GLU A 30 12.16 -1.26 0.70
N ILE A 31 11.13 -1.41 -0.14
CA ILE A 31 11.27 -1.91 -1.51
C ILE A 31 12.17 -0.96 -2.33
N GLN A 32 11.94 0.34 -2.24
CA GLN A 32 12.71 1.34 -2.98
C GLN A 32 14.20 1.33 -2.63
N LEU A 33 14.54 1.17 -1.35
CA LEU A 33 15.90 1.19 -0.84
C LEU A 33 16.63 -0.13 -1.08
N TYR A 34 16.00 -1.25 -0.70
CA TYR A 34 16.68 -2.55 -0.70
C TYR A 34 16.58 -3.28 -2.05
N GLN A 35 15.61 -2.93 -2.89
CA GLN A 35 15.41 -3.54 -4.21
C GLN A 35 15.65 -2.55 -5.36
N ALA A 36 16.57 -1.60 -5.17
CA ALA A 36 16.81 -0.50 -6.10
C ALA A 36 17.10 -0.96 -7.55
N SER A 37 17.85 -2.06 -7.73
CA SER A 37 18.13 -2.64 -9.06
C SER A 37 16.85 -3.15 -9.74
N GLN A 38 16.00 -3.88 -9.01
CA GLN A 38 14.73 -4.41 -9.49
C GLN A 38 13.71 -3.30 -9.76
N VAL A 39 13.70 -2.24 -8.94
CA VAL A 39 12.89 -1.04 -9.20
C VAL A 39 13.33 -0.36 -10.49
N LYS A 40 14.64 -0.25 -10.74
CA LYS A 40 15.16 0.34 -11.99
C LYS A 40 14.80 -0.51 -13.21
N SER A 41 15.00 -1.82 -13.15
CA SER A 41 14.66 -2.72 -14.26
C SER A 41 13.16 -2.78 -14.50
N GLY A 42 12.34 -2.86 -13.45
CA GLY A 42 10.89 -2.84 -13.54
C GLY A 42 10.35 -1.57 -14.19
N ARG A 43 10.88 -0.39 -13.83
CA ARG A 43 10.52 0.87 -14.52
C ARG A 43 10.91 0.85 -16.00
N ALA A 44 12.12 0.37 -16.32
CA ALA A 44 12.58 0.27 -17.71
C ALA A 44 11.71 -0.68 -18.55
N ALA A 45 11.26 -1.78 -17.94
CA ALA A 45 10.35 -2.75 -18.56
C ALA A 45 8.87 -2.33 -18.52
N ARG A 46 8.53 -1.24 -17.83
CA ARG A 46 7.13 -0.85 -17.50
C ARG A 46 6.36 -1.98 -16.80
N ASP A 47 7.05 -2.75 -15.96
CA ASP A 47 6.52 -3.89 -15.22
C ASP A 47 7.16 -3.99 -13.83
N LEU A 48 6.85 -3.01 -12.97
CA LEU A 48 7.28 -3.01 -11.57
C LEU A 48 6.72 -4.20 -10.80
N TYR A 49 5.47 -4.61 -11.08
CA TYR A 49 4.87 -5.74 -10.39
C TYR A 49 5.56 -7.05 -10.74
N GLY A 50 5.87 -7.31 -12.02
CA GLY A 50 6.63 -8.48 -12.42
C GLY A 50 8.02 -8.52 -11.77
N ALA A 51 8.74 -7.39 -11.79
CA ALA A 51 10.09 -7.31 -11.22
C ALA A 51 10.14 -7.39 -9.68
N LEU A 52 9.07 -7.02 -8.98
CA LEU A 52 9.05 -6.92 -7.51
C LEU A 52 7.99 -7.80 -6.86
N ARG A 53 7.45 -8.78 -7.60
CA ARG A 53 6.26 -9.57 -7.23
C ARG A 53 6.32 -10.11 -5.80
N PRO A 54 7.39 -10.80 -5.35
CA PRO A 54 7.43 -11.36 -4.00
C PRO A 54 7.28 -10.29 -2.90
N HIS A 55 7.86 -9.10 -3.12
CA HIS A 55 7.82 -8.01 -2.15
C HIS A 55 6.47 -7.28 -2.15
N ILE A 56 5.91 -7.03 -3.33
CA ILE A 56 4.60 -6.37 -3.46
C ILE A 56 3.49 -7.29 -2.94
N ASP A 57 3.51 -8.58 -3.27
CA ASP A 57 2.49 -9.53 -2.79
C ASP A 57 2.57 -9.72 -1.27
N ALA A 58 3.78 -9.80 -0.70
CA ALA A 58 3.94 -9.86 0.77
C ALA A 58 3.39 -8.60 1.45
N ALA A 59 3.70 -7.40 0.92
CA ALA A 59 3.18 -6.15 1.45
C ALA A 59 1.64 -6.06 1.33
N ARG A 60 1.07 -6.53 0.20
CA ARG A 60 -0.38 -6.59 -0.03
C ARG A 60 -1.07 -7.52 0.95
N GLY A 61 -0.52 -8.72 1.17
CA GLY A 61 -1.06 -9.69 2.13
C GLY A 61 -1.13 -9.10 3.53
N ALA A 62 0.00 -8.55 4.01
CA ALA A 62 0.07 -7.92 5.31
C ALA A 62 -0.84 -6.69 5.43
N PHE A 63 -0.95 -5.83 4.40
CA PHE A 63 -1.85 -4.67 4.44
C PHE A 63 -3.31 -5.11 4.56
N ARG A 64 -3.73 -6.09 3.75
CA ARG A 64 -5.08 -6.63 3.77
C ARG A 64 -5.44 -7.18 5.15
N GLU A 65 -4.57 -8.02 5.70
CA GLU A 65 -4.79 -8.67 7.01
C GLU A 65 -4.91 -7.67 8.15
N ASN A 66 -4.10 -6.61 8.15
CA ASN A 66 -4.04 -5.67 9.27
C ASN A 66 -5.04 -4.50 9.15
N PHE A 67 -5.47 -4.14 7.93
CA PHE A 67 -6.21 -2.89 7.72
C PHE A 67 -7.49 -2.99 6.88
N LEU A 68 -7.71 -4.09 6.15
CA LEU A 68 -8.91 -4.26 5.30
C LEU A 68 -9.89 -5.32 5.82
N LEU A 69 -9.39 -6.42 6.40
CA LEU A 69 -10.26 -7.45 7.00
C LEU A 69 -11.10 -6.97 8.20
N PRO A 70 -10.68 -5.96 9.02
CA PRO A 70 -11.56 -5.39 10.04
C PRO A 70 -12.75 -4.61 9.45
N LEU A 71 -13.93 -4.70 10.07
CA LEU A 71 -15.12 -3.91 9.70
C LEU A 71 -14.79 -2.41 9.66
N GLY A 72 -15.11 -1.75 8.54
CA GLY A 72 -14.85 -0.33 8.34
C GLY A 72 -13.41 -0.01 7.95
N GLY A 73 -12.77 -0.88 7.15
CA GLY A 73 -11.41 -0.74 6.64
C GLY A 73 -11.04 0.63 6.05
N VAL A 74 -9.75 0.78 5.78
CA VAL A 74 -9.14 2.01 5.24
C VAL A 74 -9.03 1.94 3.70
N PRO A 75 -8.91 3.09 3.01
CA PRO A 75 -8.48 3.08 1.60
C PRO A 75 -7.16 2.33 1.42
N ASP A 76 -6.94 1.77 0.24
CA ASP A 76 -5.68 1.09 -0.09
C ASP A 76 -4.52 2.09 -0.23
N TYR A 77 -3.99 2.53 0.90
CA TYR A 77 -2.81 3.39 0.99
C TYR A 77 -1.57 2.69 0.43
N LEU A 78 -1.52 1.36 0.40
CA LEU A 78 -0.40 0.65 -0.19
C LEU A 78 -0.38 0.84 -1.70
N HIS A 79 -1.51 0.68 -2.39
CA HIS A 79 -1.61 0.99 -3.82
C HIS A 79 -1.22 2.44 -4.10
N GLN A 80 -1.73 3.40 -3.33
CA GLN A 80 -1.39 4.81 -3.49
C GLN A 80 0.11 5.06 -3.38
N GLU A 81 0.77 4.51 -2.36
CA GLU A 81 2.21 4.68 -2.18
C GLU A 81 3.03 3.92 -3.23
N LEU A 82 2.56 2.77 -3.74
CA LEU A 82 3.19 2.09 -4.88
C LEU A 82 3.18 2.97 -6.14
N VAL A 83 2.04 3.58 -6.48
CA VAL A 83 1.90 4.49 -7.62
C VAL A 83 2.76 5.73 -7.41
N LYS A 84 2.59 6.41 -6.28
CA LYS A 84 3.29 7.65 -5.95
C LYS A 84 4.81 7.48 -5.95
N THR A 85 5.31 6.46 -5.25
CA THR A 85 6.73 6.35 -4.92
C THR A 85 7.49 5.45 -5.90
N LEU A 86 7.00 4.22 -6.16
CA LEU A 86 7.68 3.33 -7.10
C LEU A 86 7.35 3.68 -8.55
N ALA A 87 6.09 3.95 -8.85
CA ALA A 87 5.63 4.24 -10.20
C ALA A 87 5.76 5.73 -10.60
N LYS A 88 6.25 6.59 -9.70
CA LYS A 88 6.41 8.05 -9.94
C LYS A 88 5.14 8.70 -10.47
N GLU A 89 4.00 8.41 -9.83
CA GLU A 89 2.66 8.88 -10.20
C GLU A 89 2.09 8.26 -11.51
N ASP A 90 2.82 7.37 -12.19
CA ASP A 90 2.33 6.66 -13.39
C ASP A 90 1.98 5.19 -13.08
N ALA A 91 0.70 4.94 -12.80
CA ALA A 91 0.20 3.60 -12.49
C ALA A 91 0.43 2.57 -13.60
N VAL A 92 0.62 3.00 -14.86
CA VAL A 92 0.92 2.08 -15.98
C VAL A 92 2.25 1.36 -15.76
N LEU A 93 3.20 1.96 -15.03
CA LEU A 93 4.49 1.33 -14.73
C LEU A 93 4.38 0.15 -13.76
N LEU A 94 3.24 -0.04 -13.09
CA LEU A 94 3.00 -1.22 -12.26
C LEU A 94 2.94 -2.49 -13.10
N GLY A 95 2.63 -2.38 -14.40
CA GLY A 95 2.65 -3.49 -15.34
C GLY A 95 1.31 -4.22 -15.47
N PRO A 96 1.15 -4.99 -16.55
CA PRO A 96 -0.15 -5.57 -16.95
C PRO A 96 -0.64 -6.66 -16.00
N SER A 97 0.26 -7.31 -15.27
CA SER A 97 -0.09 -8.36 -14.31
C SER A 97 -0.42 -7.81 -12.92
N TYR A 98 -0.32 -6.50 -12.71
CA TYR A 98 -0.65 -5.90 -11.41
C TYR A 98 -2.15 -6.01 -11.16
N PRO A 99 -2.59 -6.63 -10.05
CA PRO A 99 -4.02 -6.91 -9.78
C PRO A 99 -4.87 -5.68 -9.46
N GLY A 100 -4.28 -4.47 -9.46
CA GLY A 100 -4.96 -3.25 -9.07
C GLY A 100 -5.02 -3.04 -7.54
N PRO A 101 -5.76 -1.99 -7.10
CA PRO A 101 -6.02 -1.73 -5.69
C PRO A 101 -6.62 -2.95 -4.99
N LEU A 102 -6.30 -3.15 -3.72
CA LEU A 102 -6.97 -4.11 -2.86
C LEU A 102 -8.45 -3.68 -2.67
N ALA A 103 -9.36 -4.62 -2.91
CA ALA A 103 -10.79 -4.48 -2.69
C ALA A 103 -11.19 -4.85 -1.25
#